data_AF-A0AAV5UEF7-F1
#
_entry.id   AF-A0AAV5UEF7-F1
#
_cell.length_a   1.000
_cell.length_b   1.000
_cell.length_c   1.000
_cell.angle_alpha   90.00
_cell.angle_beta   90.00
_cell.angle_gamma   90.00
#
_symmetry.space_group_name_H-M   'P 1'
#
loop_
_entity.id
_entity.type
_entity.pdbx_description
1 polymer ?
#
loop_
_entity_poly.entity_id
_entity_poly.type
_entity_poly.pdbx_seq_one_letter_code
_entity_poly.pdbx_strand_id
1 'polypeptide(L)'
;VGTICHELSHTFGFFHVQSRFDRDKYVDIDFNNILTNDKHNFDLEKEDKTVLRDIPYEFGSNMHYYHKDFARDSSKPAIYAKPAYKIYQEGMMGRVPTFYDILGVNKHFNCGANCKTSVTCANGGVQDVNSCTKCLCPLGWIGDKCDKRVRANTPSISTL
;
A
#
# COMPACT_ATOMS: atom_id res chain seq x y z
N VAL A 1 -7.73 -14.54 -2.51
CA VAL A 1 -6.74 -13.83 -3.35
C VAL A 1 -5.89 -12.88 -2.51
N GLY A 2 -6.49 -11.89 -1.83
CA GLY A 2 -5.79 -10.94 -0.95
C GLY A 2 -4.71 -11.50 -0.03
N THR A 3 -5.05 -12.47 0.82
CA THR A 3 -4.09 -13.10 1.74
C THR A 3 -2.91 -13.75 1.01
N ILE A 4 -3.15 -14.39 -0.14
CA ILE A 4 -2.06 -15.00 -0.93
C ILE A 4 -1.12 -13.91 -1.44
N CYS A 5 -1.65 -12.78 -1.91
CA CYS A 5 -0.84 -11.65 -2.34
C CYS A 5 -0.05 -11.02 -1.18
N HIS A 6 -0.63 -10.98 0.03
CA HIS A 6 0.05 -10.50 1.24
C HIS A 6 1.29 -11.35 1.55
N GLU A 7 1.12 -12.67 1.64
CA GLU A 7 2.22 -13.59 1.94
C GLU A 7 3.26 -13.64 0.81
N LEU A 8 2.81 -13.51 -0.44
CA LEU A 8 3.72 -13.39 -1.58
C LEU A 8 4.56 -12.12 -1.50
N SER A 9 3.98 -11.00 -1.06
CA SER A 9 4.70 -9.74 -0.89
C SER A 9 5.78 -9.86 0.20
N HIS A 10 5.49 -10.55 1.31
CA HIS A 10 6.52 -10.90 2.30
C HIS A 10 7.66 -11.73 1.69
N THR A 11 7.34 -12.68 0.80
CA THR A 11 8.35 -13.47 0.08
C THR A 11 9.24 -12.60 -0.82
N PHE A 12 8.71 -11.49 -1.33
CA PHE A 12 9.47 -10.49 -2.09
C PHE A 12 10.27 -9.50 -1.21
N GLY A 13 10.24 -9.67 0.12
CA GLY A 13 10.96 -8.81 1.06
C GLY A 13 10.20 -7.55 1.48
N PHE A 14 8.88 -7.51 1.28
CA PHE A 14 8.05 -6.40 1.72
C PHE A 14 7.63 -6.63 3.17
N PHE A 15 7.92 -5.66 4.03
CA PHE A 15 7.44 -5.64 5.41
C PHE A 15 6.09 -4.93 5.49
N HIS A 16 5.44 -5.05 6.64
CA HIS A 16 4.17 -4.38 6.85
C HIS A 16 4.34 -2.85 6.83
N VAL A 17 3.34 -2.14 6.29
CA VAL A 17 3.41 -0.68 6.09
C VAL A 17 3.52 0.07 7.42
N GLN A 18 2.84 -0.40 8.48
CA GLN A 18 2.96 0.20 9.80
C GLN A 18 4.34 0.01 10.45
N SER A 19 5.21 -0.84 9.89
CA SER A 19 6.59 -1.01 10.33
C SER A 19 7.57 -0.11 9.58
N ARG A 20 7.12 0.70 8.61
CA ARG A 20 8.03 1.63 7.91
C ARG A 20 8.72 2.58 8.89
N PHE A 21 9.99 2.88 8.62
CA PHE A 21 10.81 3.81 9.41
C PHE A 21 10.17 5.21 9.59
N ASP A 22 9.29 5.64 8.68
CA ASP A 22 8.60 6.92 8.69
C ASP A 22 7.15 6.86 9.17
N ARG A 23 6.66 5.70 9.67
CA ARG A 23 5.26 5.49 10.06
C ARG A 23 4.75 6.46 11.12
N ASP A 24 5.63 6.93 12.01
CA ASP A 24 5.28 7.89 13.08
C ASP A 24 4.92 9.29 12.54
N LYS A 25 5.06 9.55 11.23
CA LYS A 25 4.49 10.74 10.57
C LYS A 25 3.00 10.59 10.25
N TYR A 26 2.49 9.36 10.23
CA TYR A 26 1.17 9.00 9.70
C TYR A 26 0.25 8.39 10.76
N VAL A 27 0.81 7.57 11.65
CA VAL A 27 0.08 6.86 12.71
C VAL A 27 0.75 7.02 14.07
N ASP A 28 -0.02 6.80 15.13
CA ASP A 28 0.43 6.63 16.50
C ASP A 28 0.10 5.21 16.97
N ILE A 29 1.04 4.55 17.66
CA ILE A 29 0.88 3.18 18.17
C ILE A 29 0.61 3.22 19.67
N ASP A 30 -0.52 2.67 20.11
CA ASP A 30 -0.82 2.51 21.53
C ASP A 30 -0.26 1.19 22.06
N PHE A 31 1.02 1.20 22.45
CA PHE A 31 1.69 0.05 23.06
C PHE A 31 1.08 -0.41 24.39
N ASN A 32 0.22 0.38 25.04
CA ASN A 32 -0.51 -0.07 26.22
C ASN A 32 -1.72 -0.93 25.86
N ASN A 33 -2.24 -0.77 24.64
CA ASN A 33 -3.34 -1.56 24.11
C ASN A 33 -2.87 -2.70 23.19
N ILE A 34 -1.58 -3.06 23.18
CA ILE A 34 -1.06 -4.21 22.42
C ILE A 34 -0.79 -5.38 23.38
N LEU A 35 -1.14 -6.60 22.96
CA LEU A 35 -0.79 -7.83 23.68
C LEU A 35 0.72 -7.89 23.94
N THR A 36 1.13 -8.20 25.18
CA THR A 36 2.53 -8.10 25.60
C THR A 36 3.51 -8.86 24.70
N ASN A 37 3.11 -10.04 24.22
CA ASN A 37 3.96 -10.88 23.37
C ASN A 37 4.01 -10.41 21.91
N ASP A 38 3.09 -9.54 21.48
CA ASP A 38 2.93 -9.11 20.08
C ASP A 38 3.48 -7.70 19.82
N LYS A 39 4.07 -7.04 20.83
CA LYS A 39 4.63 -5.68 20.68
C LYS A 39 5.70 -5.58 19.59
N HIS A 40 6.48 -6.65 19.40
CA HIS A 40 7.53 -6.72 18.38
C HIS A 40 6.98 -6.62 16.94
N ASN A 41 5.70 -6.95 16.71
CA ASN A 41 5.05 -6.79 15.41
C ASN A 41 4.91 -5.31 14.98
N PHE A 42 5.15 -4.38 15.90
CA PHE A 42 5.07 -2.93 15.69
C PHE A 42 6.44 -2.26 15.71
N ASP A 43 7.52 -3.04 15.70
CA ASP A 43 8.87 -2.51 15.58
C ASP A 43 9.05 -1.78 14.24
N LEU A 44 9.86 -0.72 14.26
CA LEU A 44 10.24 0.01 13.06
C LEU A 44 11.31 -0.79 12.31
N GLU A 45 11.08 -1.00 11.03
CA GLU A 45 12.10 -1.46 10.10
C GLU A 45 13.10 -0.35 9.79
N LYS A 46 14.30 -0.76 9.40
CA LYS A 46 15.33 0.16 8.96
C LYS A 46 14.97 0.75 7.58
N GLU A 47 15.42 1.97 7.33
CA GLU A 47 15.17 2.67 6.06
C GLU A 47 15.70 1.89 4.85
N ASP A 48 16.88 1.27 4.96
CA ASP A 48 17.50 0.46 3.91
C ASP A 48 16.74 -0.84 3.60
N LYS A 49 16.01 -1.38 4.57
CA LYS A 49 15.13 -2.55 4.42
C LYS A 49 13.75 -2.20 3.87
N THR A 50 13.40 -0.92 3.82
CA THR A 50 12.08 -0.48 3.40
C THR A 50 12.05 -0.34 1.88
N VAL A 51 11.70 -1.43 1.19
CA VAL A 51 11.48 -1.47 -0.28
C VAL A 51 10.49 -0.39 -0.74
N LEU A 52 9.56 -0.01 0.15
CA LEU A 52 8.51 0.97 -0.10
C LEU A 52 8.92 2.44 0.15
N ARG A 53 10.20 2.75 0.42
CA ARG A 53 10.61 4.14 0.76
C ARG A 53 10.29 5.14 -0.36
N ASP A 54 10.31 4.70 -1.61
CA ASP A 54 10.10 5.53 -2.81
C ASP A 54 8.62 5.57 -3.25
N ILE A 55 7.70 5.17 -2.36
CA ILE A 55 6.25 5.29 -2.53
C ILE A 55 5.59 5.93 -1.29
N PRO A 56 4.42 6.59 -1.45
CA PRO A 56 3.69 7.18 -0.33
C PRO A 56 3.28 6.14 0.73
N TYR A 57 3.11 6.59 1.97
CA TYR A 57 2.50 5.79 3.03
C TYR A 57 1.03 5.57 2.72
N GLU A 58 0.63 4.32 2.50
CA GLU A 58 -0.73 3.98 2.09
C GLU A 58 -1.43 3.14 3.16
N PHE A 59 -2.41 3.76 3.83
CA PHE A 59 -3.24 3.10 4.85
C PHE A 59 -3.97 1.87 4.30
N GLY A 60 -4.47 1.96 3.06
CA GLY A 60 -5.22 0.89 2.40
C GLY A 60 -4.35 -0.17 1.72
N SER A 61 -3.03 -0.16 1.89
CA SER A 61 -2.16 -1.22 1.36
C SER A 61 -2.59 -2.58 1.88
N ASN A 62 -2.44 -3.62 1.05
CA ASN A 62 -2.65 -4.99 1.48
C ASN A 62 -1.62 -5.43 2.55
N MET A 63 -0.50 -4.71 2.66
CA MET A 63 0.56 -4.93 3.65
C MET A 63 0.41 -4.07 4.91
N HIS A 64 -0.64 -3.27 5.06
CA HIS A 64 -0.89 -2.52 6.29
C HIS A 64 -1.75 -3.36 7.26
N TYR A 65 -1.43 -3.36 8.55
CA TYR A 65 -2.31 -3.94 9.58
C TYR A 65 -3.65 -3.24 9.67
N TYR A 66 -4.68 -3.97 10.08
CA TYR A 66 -5.92 -3.36 10.49
C TYR A 66 -5.69 -2.66 11.84
N HIS A 67 -6.41 -1.57 12.07
CA HIS A 67 -6.09 -0.68 13.18
C HIS A 67 -6.32 -1.28 14.58
N LYS A 68 -6.99 -2.43 14.67
CA LYS A 68 -7.25 -3.19 15.91
C LYS A 68 -6.45 -4.49 16.01
N ASP A 69 -5.56 -4.77 15.05
CA ASP A 69 -4.75 -5.98 15.11
C ASP A 69 -3.91 -6.00 16.38
N PHE A 70 -3.85 -7.17 17.02
CA PHE A 70 -3.15 -7.42 18.28
C PHE A 70 -3.59 -6.56 19.48
N ALA A 71 -4.76 -5.91 19.38
CA ALA A 71 -5.29 -5.08 20.46
C ALA A 71 -5.70 -5.94 21.67
N ARG A 72 -5.28 -5.52 22.88
CA ARG A 72 -5.69 -6.13 24.15
C ARG A 72 -7.17 -5.85 24.43
N ASP A 73 -7.61 -4.61 24.21
CA ASP A 73 -9.01 -4.19 24.24
C ASP A 73 -9.44 -3.93 22.79
N SER A 74 -10.11 -4.92 22.18
CA SER A 74 -10.55 -4.88 20.78
C SER A 74 -11.65 -3.84 20.49
N SER A 75 -12.21 -3.22 21.54
CA SER A 75 -13.10 -2.06 21.36
C SER A 75 -12.32 -0.82 20.90
N LYS A 76 -11.00 -0.77 21.13
CA LYS A 76 -10.12 0.35 20.81
C LYS A 76 -9.06 -0.02 19.77
N PRO A 77 -8.68 0.89 18.88
CA PRO A 77 -7.51 0.70 18.02
C PRO A 77 -6.22 0.50 18.82
N ALA A 78 -5.28 -0.27 18.25
CA ALA A 78 -3.86 -0.26 18.60
C ALA A 78 -3.08 0.74 17.73
N ILE A 79 -3.57 1.00 16.50
CA ILE A 79 -3.00 1.95 15.55
C ILE A 79 -3.98 3.10 15.34
N TYR A 80 -3.56 4.33 15.60
CA TYR A 80 -4.37 5.53 15.40
C TYR A 80 -3.81 6.33 14.23
N ALA A 81 -4.63 6.63 13.23
CA ALA A 81 -4.27 7.60 12.20
C ALA A 81 -4.15 8.99 12.85
N LYS A 82 -3.08 9.73 12.52
CA LYS A 82 -2.92 11.10 13.00
C LYS A 82 -4.07 12.00 12.53
N PRO A 83 -4.31 13.16 13.18
CA PRO A 83 -5.46 14.02 12.89
C PRO A 83 -5.65 14.37 11.41
N ALA A 84 -4.56 14.62 10.68
CA ALA A 84 -4.58 14.91 9.24
C ALA A 84 -5.07 13.73 8.37
N TYR A 85 -4.98 12.50 8.90
CA TYR A 85 -5.25 11.24 8.21
C TYR A 85 -6.42 10.47 8.83
N LYS A 86 -7.18 11.09 9.75
CA LYS A 86 -8.26 10.43 10.50
C LYS A 86 -9.31 9.77 9.61
N ILE A 87 -9.53 10.30 8.40
CA ILE A 87 -10.45 9.73 7.41
C ILE A 87 -10.07 8.30 6.97
N TYR A 88 -8.80 7.91 7.14
CA TYR A 88 -8.28 6.60 6.74
C TYR A 88 -8.29 5.57 7.88
N GLN A 89 -8.72 5.94 9.09
CA GLN A 89 -8.70 5.06 10.27
C GLN A 89 -9.36 3.70 10.02
N GLU A 90 -10.57 3.72 9.47
CA GLU A 90 -11.37 2.52 9.18
C GLU A 90 -10.99 1.86 7.85
N GLY A 91 -10.16 2.53 7.05
CA GLY A 91 -9.71 2.06 5.74
C GLY A 91 -8.36 1.35 5.77
N MET A 92 -7.77 1.15 6.95
CA MET A 92 -6.51 0.41 7.09
C MET A 92 -6.69 -1.07 6.72
N MET A 93 -5.67 -1.68 6.13
CA MET A 93 -5.66 -3.07 5.64
C MET A 93 -6.56 -3.29 4.41
N GLY A 94 -6.00 -3.03 3.23
CA GLY A 94 -6.64 -3.37 1.98
C GLY A 94 -6.81 -4.88 1.80
N ARG A 95 -7.94 -5.31 1.23
CA ARG A 95 -8.20 -6.73 0.94
C ARG A 95 -7.49 -7.25 -0.32
N VAL A 96 -6.96 -6.36 -1.15
CA VAL A 96 -6.27 -6.67 -2.41
C VAL A 96 -5.11 -5.71 -2.58
N PRO A 97 -4.04 -6.11 -3.31
CA PRO A 97 -2.95 -5.20 -3.63
C PRO A 97 -3.45 -3.92 -4.31
N THR A 98 -2.96 -2.80 -3.84
CA THR A 98 -3.26 -1.49 -4.40
C THR A 98 -2.34 -1.18 -5.59
N PHE A 99 -2.59 -0.03 -6.22
CA PHE A 99 -1.67 0.54 -7.20
C PHE A 99 -0.25 0.68 -6.64
N TYR A 100 -0.10 1.12 -5.39
CA TYR A 100 1.21 1.34 -4.78
C TYR A 100 1.89 0.04 -4.34
N ASP A 101 1.12 -0.97 -3.93
CA ASP A 101 1.66 -2.31 -3.69
C ASP A 101 2.30 -2.88 -4.98
N ILE A 102 1.57 -2.79 -6.11
CA ILE A 102 2.07 -3.23 -7.43
C ILE A 102 3.27 -2.39 -7.88
N LEU A 103 3.20 -1.07 -7.72
CA LEU A 103 4.30 -0.17 -8.06
C LEU A 103 5.56 -0.47 -7.25
N GLY A 104 5.40 -0.77 -5.95
CA GLY A 104 6.50 -1.17 -5.08
C GLY A 104 7.22 -2.40 -5.62
N VAL A 105 6.47 -3.46 -5.97
CA VAL A 105 7.03 -4.68 -6.59
C VAL A 105 7.74 -4.38 -7.90
N ASN A 106 7.12 -3.59 -8.79
CA ASN A 106 7.71 -3.24 -10.06
C ASN A 106 9.03 -2.47 -9.91
N LYS A 107 9.09 -1.52 -8.98
CA LYS A 107 10.33 -0.79 -8.67
C LYS A 107 11.40 -1.71 -8.07
N HIS A 108 11.01 -2.58 -7.14
CA HIS A 108 11.95 -3.48 -6.45
C HIS A 108 12.67 -4.42 -7.41
N PHE A 109 11.93 -5.01 -8.35
CA PHE A 109 12.48 -5.95 -9.33
C PHE A 109 12.88 -5.28 -10.65
N ASN A 110 12.85 -3.94 -10.73
CA ASN A 110 13.12 -3.18 -11.94
C ASN A 110 12.28 -3.67 -13.15
N CYS A 111 11.03 -4.04 -12.90
CA CYS A 111 10.06 -4.40 -13.92
C CYS A 111 9.86 -3.19 -14.84
N GLY A 112 10.06 -3.36 -16.14
CA GLY A 112 10.01 -2.27 -17.11
C GLY A 112 11.37 -1.90 -17.72
N ALA A 113 12.49 -2.45 -17.21
CA ALA A 113 13.80 -2.27 -17.83
C ALA A 113 13.85 -2.69 -19.32
N ASN A 114 12.96 -3.60 -19.73
CA ASN A 114 12.84 -4.07 -21.11
C ASN A 114 11.94 -3.19 -22.00
N CYS A 115 11.26 -2.19 -21.44
CA CYS A 115 10.43 -1.29 -22.22
C CYS A 115 11.31 -0.36 -23.07
N LYS A 116 11.23 -0.52 -24.39
CA LYS A 116 12.02 0.27 -25.37
C LYS A 116 11.49 1.70 -25.56
N THR A 117 10.23 1.91 -25.23
CA THR A 117 9.53 3.18 -25.34
C THR A 117 9.28 3.73 -23.95
N SER A 118 9.31 5.05 -23.80
CA SER A 118 8.84 5.75 -22.60
C SER A 118 7.51 6.42 -22.91
N VAL A 119 6.49 6.18 -22.08
CA VAL A 119 5.18 6.85 -22.21
C VAL A 119 4.92 7.77 -21.02
N THR A 120 4.35 8.94 -21.30
CA THR A 120 3.94 9.88 -20.26
C THR A 120 2.52 9.56 -19.79
N CYS A 121 2.38 9.36 -18.49
CA CYS A 121 1.11 9.06 -17.83
C CYS A 121 0.61 10.27 -17.05
N ALA A 122 -0.70 10.48 -17.04
CA ALA A 122 -1.35 11.55 -16.29
C ALA A 122 -1.70 11.11 -14.85
N ASN A 123 -1.99 12.08 -13.99
CA ASN A 123 -2.61 11.89 -12.67
C ASN A 123 -1.90 10.87 -11.75
N GLY A 124 -0.56 10.83 -11.79
CA GLY A 124 0.23 9.91 -10.97
C GLY A 124 0.28 8.47 -11.49
N GLY A 125 -0.25 8.21 -12.69
CA GLY A 125 -0.03 6.95 -13.39
C GLY A 125 1.42 6.73 -13.75
N VAL A 126 1.76 5.48 -13.99
CA VAL A 126 3.10 5.02 -14.38
C VAL A 126 2.99 4.13 -15.60
N GLN A 127 4.08 4.00 -16.35
CA GLN A 127 4.11 3.09 -17.49
C GLN A 127 3.85 1.65 -17.03
N ASP A 128 2.90 0.98 -17.68
CA ASP A 128 2.61 -0.43 -17.46
C ASP A 128 3.79 -1.27 -17.96
N VAL A 129 4.37 -2.06 -17.05
CA VAL A 129 5.59 -2.86 -17.29
C VAL A 129 5.36 -4.06 -18.20
N ASN A 130 4.11 -4.50 -18.36
CA ASN A 130 3.72 -5.60 -19.24
C ASN A 130 3.40 -5.09 -20.65
N SER A 131 2.67 -3.97 -20.74
CA SER A 131 2.27 -3.41 -22.04
C SER A 131 3.34 -2.53 -22.68
N CYS A 132 4.17 -1.85 -21.89
CA CYS A 132 5.17 -0.84 -22.28
C CYS A 132 4.65 0.36 -23.11
N THR A 133 3.38 0.38 -23.51
CA THR A 133 2.78 1.42 -24.37
C THR A 133 1.55 2.07 -23.74
N LYS A 134 1.15 1.59 -22.57
CA LYS A 134 0.00 2.06 -21.79
C LYS A 134 0.44 2.39 -20.37
N CYS A 135 -0.44 3.07 -19.65
CA CYS A 135 -0.25 3.42 -18.25
C CYS A 135 -1.03 2.49 -17.33
N LEU A 136 -0.39 2.08 -16.24
CA LEU A 136 -1.04 1.59 -15.04
C LEU A 136 -1.57 2.81 -14.27
N CYS A 137 -2.86 2.78 -13.92
CA CYS A 137 -3.54 3.95 -13.35
C CYS A 137 -3.81 3.79 -11.85
N PRO A 138 -3.62 4.86 -11.05
CA PRO A 138 -4.09 4.90 -9.68
C PRO A 138 -5.62 4.86 -9.63
N LEU A 139 -6.15 4.47 -8.47
CA LEU A 139 -7.59 4.39 -8.26
C LEU A 139 -8.29 5.71 -8.63
N GLY A 140 -9.38 5.61 -9.38
CA GLY A 140 -10.16 6.76 -9.86
C GLY A 140 -9.81 7.25 -11.27
N TRP A 141 -8.72 6.75 -11.86
CA TRP A 141 -8.28 7.09 -13.22
C TRP A 141 -8.26 5.87 -14.13
N ILE A 142 -8.56 6.09 -15.42
CA ILE A 142 -8.61 5.06 -16.46
C ILE A 142 -8.13 5.62 -17.80
N GLY A 143 -8.06 4.75 -18.81
CA GLY A 143 -7.58 5.05 -20.15
C GLY A 143 -6.09 4.77 -20.29
N ASP A 144 -5.62 4.63 -21.54
CA ASP A 144 -4.23 4.26 -21.83
C ASP A 144 -3.19 5.26 -21.27
N LYS A 145 -3.61 6.48 -20.92
CA LYS A 145 -2.77 7.52 -20.32
C LYS A 145 -3.19 7.95 -18.90
N CYS A 146 -4.18 7.28 -18.29
CA CYS A 146 -4.75 7.68 -17.00
C CYS A 146 -5.34 9.11 -16.97
N ASP A 147 -5.82 9.58 -18.12
CA ASP A 147 -6.33 10.94 -18.34
C ASP A 147 -7.85 11.05 -18.20
N LYS A 148 -8.54 9.93 -17.97
CA LYS A 148 -10.00 9.87 -17.83
C LYS A 148 -10.39 9.45 -16.43
N ARG A 149 -11.45 10.04 -15.88
CA ARG A 149 -12.02 9.62 -14.58
C ARG A 149 -12.92 8.40 -14.76
N VAL A 150 -12.91 7.51 -13.77
CA VAL A 150 -13.93 6.46 -13.63
C VAL A 150 -15.29 7.16 -13.50
N ARG A 151 -16.25 6.82 -14.37
CA ARG A 151 -17.62 7.35 -14.25
C ARG A 151 -18.33 6.61 -13.11
N ALA A 152 -19.19 7.30 -12.38
CA ALA A 152 -19.89 6.78 -11.20
C ALA A 152 -20.66 5.46 -11.41
N ASN A 153 -20.94 5.07 -12.67
CA ASN A 153 -21.68 3.85 -13.03
C ASN A 153 -20.82 2.79 -13.73
N THR A 154 -19.49 2.94 -13.77
CA THR A 154 -18.61 1.88 -14.26
C THR A 154 -18.16 1.05 -13.06
N PRO A 155 -18.45 -0.26 -12.99
CA PRO A 155 -17.94 -1.08 -11.90
C PRO A 155 -16.43 -0.92 -11.86
N SER A 156 -15.89 -0.61 -10.68
CA SER A 156 -14.46 -0.68 -10.43
C SER A 156 -14.03 -2.09 -10.81
N ILE A 157 -13.30 -2.21 -11.92
CA ILE A 157 -12.66 -3.45 -12.31
C ILE A 157 -11.54 -3.67 -11.28
N SER A 158 -11.91 -4.26 -10.15
CA SER A 158 -11.01 -5.08 -9.37
C SER A 158 -10.82 -6.37 -10.16
N THR A 159 -9.96 -6.37 -11.18
CA THR A 159 -9.40 -7.61 -11.70
C THR A 159 -7.94 -7.67 -11.31
N LEU A 160 -7.67 -8.39 -10.22
CA LEU A 160 -7.11 -9.74 -10.29
C LEU A 160 -7.84 -10.64 -9.28
#